data_AF-A0A9R1IFT5-F1
#
_entry.id   AF-A0A9R1IFT5-F1
#
_cell.length_a   1.000
_cell.length_b   1.000
_cell.length_c   1.000
_cell.angle_alpha   90.00
_cell.angle_beta   90.00
_cell.angle_gamma   90.00
#
_symmetry.space_group_name_H-M   'P 1'
#
loop_
_entity.id
_entity.type
_entity.pdbx_description
1 polymer ?
#
loop_
_entity_poly.entity_id
_entity_poly.type
_entity_poly.pdbx_seq_one_letter_code
_entity_poly.pdbx_strand_id
1 'polypeptide(L)'
;ERKIGTGLDSTKMHVIRYLLIQLLLQVLLHPEEFWEAAIDVIICCKKTFPSIAQSDNSSAPESVEGGTEESDEDGSEEPNEDGSLESIDVLVQTFLSVLPHVSGPVCFAIEQVFRVFSDEITETGLLDMLRVVKIDLKGSRRQTDSDDDEDEARVDIEDDDEMEDADVGNVDDATDEMDEELEDDSADEVDEDQDDLEETVDNKAKDGDDAEATKGGEDSDDSDGMDDDAMFRIDPYIARIFKERNNLPGSETQQSQLMRFKLRVLTLLEIYLQRNPGKKLVLDVYAFLMQAFVKSHSADGNEQFRQRIGGILQKRIFKAKECPKGFDVELSRLESLLQKALHLASRSRYKAVASAAQNATFWILKIINSKGCSKQELASVVDKFQYMLNDYFSNKKSRLKIGFVKEAFRRNPWVGRELFGFALQKIGSTKAEYRRVQTLELVDCILKSWVGDDVSSASKVLKKHMALLCELMQEILTKMPENKSRRQEVRRFCTRALQTVTRLNLKEKFQKKLSSEAYTLCEAQLGAAFVPFRQ
;
A
#
# COMPACT_ATOMS: atom_id res chain seq x y z
N GLU A 1 22.52 12.43 -31.45
CA GLU A 1 21.40 13.13 -32.13
C GLU A 1 21.40 12.94 -33.64
N ARG A 2 22.24 13.59 -34.47
CA ARG A 2 22.17 13.50 -35.96
C ARG A 2 22.24 12.09 -36.61
N LYS A 3 22.52 11.03 -35.84
CA LYS A 3 22.58 9.62 -36.29
C LYS A 3 21.48 8.72 -35.70
N ILE A 4 20.65 9.22 -34.78
CA ILE A 4 19.63 8.43 -34.07
C ILE A 4 18.25 8.92 -34.57
N GLY A 5 17.41 7.99 -35.00
CA GLY A 5 16.05 8.30 -35.46
C GLY A 5 15.13 8.74 -34.32
N THR A 6 13.98 9.33 -34.66
CA THR A 6 12.92 9.64 -33.69
C THR A 6 12.40 8.36 -33.04
N GLY A 7 12.59 8.21 -31.73
CA GLY A 7 12.21 7.00 -30.98
C GLY A 7 12.61 7.09 -29.51
N LEU A 8 12.29 6.04 -28.74
CA LEU A 8 12.50 5.99 -27.29
C LEU A 8 13.96 6.25 -26.89
N ASP A 9 14.92 5.68 -27.63
CA ASP A 9 16.35 5.83 -27.34
C ASP A 9 16.84 7.27 -27.58
N SER A 10 16.27 7.98 -28.56
CA SER A 10 16.52 9.41 -28.74
C SER A 10 15.98 10.24 -27.58
N THR A 11 14.84 9.85 -27.01
CA THR A 11 14.27 10.52 -25.82
C THR A 11 15.13 10.23 -24.59
N LYS A 12 15.51 8.97 -24.35
CA LYS A 12 16.43 8.57 -23.26
C LYS A 12 17.76 9.32 -23.33
N MET A 13 18.38 9.37 -24.52
CA MET A 13 19.58 10.16 -24.79
C MET A 13 19.42 11.64 -24.45
N HIS A 14 18.29 12.24 -24.83
CA HIS A 14 18.05 13.67 -24.62
C HIS A 14 17.92 14.01 -23.13
N VAL A 15 17.12 13.24 -22.37
CA VAL A 15 16.91 13.52 -20.94
C VAL A 15 18.15 13.24 -20.10
N ILE A 16 18.94 12.20 -20.42
CA ILE A 16 20.20 11.98 -19.69
C ILE A 16 21.24 13.07 -20.03
N ARG A 17 21.32 13.53 -21.30
CA ARG A 17 22.19 14.68 -21.61
C ARG A 17 21.76 15.92 -20.82
N TYR A 18 20.46 16.17 -20.68
CA TYR A 18 19.97 17.28 -19.88
C TYR A 18 20.37 17.14 -18.41
N LEU A 19 20.21 15.95 -17.81
CA LEU A 19 20.69 15.67 -16.46
C LEU A 19 22.20 15.88 -16.33
N LEU A 20 23.01 15.40 -17.29
CA LEU A 20 24.46 15.54 -17.25
C LEU A 20 24.88 17.02 -17.34
N ILE A 21 24.22 17.84 -18.16
CA ILE A 21 24.44 19.29 -18.20
C ILE A 21 24.15 19.92 -16.82
N GLN A 22 23.02 19.56 -16.20
CA GLN A 22 22.64 20.06 -14.89
C GLN A 22 23.64 19.64 -13.80
N LEU A 23 24.08 18.37 -13.78
CA LEU A 23 25.09 17.88 -12.85
C LEU A 23 26.46 18.55 -13.06
N LEU A 24 26.90 18.74 -14.31
CA LEU A 24 28.17 19.42 -14.60
C LEU A 24 28.14 20.90 -14.16
N LEU A 25 26.99 21.58 -14.25
CA LEU A 25 26.83 22.91 -13.67
C LEU A 25 26.94 22.89 -12.13
N GLN A 26 26.39 21.87 -11.47
CA GLN A 26 26.56 21.72 -10.01
C GLN A 26 28.00 21.36 -9.62
N VAL A 27 28.72 20.55 -10.41
CA VAL A 27 30.15 20.23 -10.21
C VAL A 27 31.03 21.48 -10.22
N LEU A 28 30.70 22.50 -11.02
CA LEU A 28 31.44 23.77 -11.03
C LEU A 28 31.24 24.60 -9.76
N LEU A 29 30.17 24.36 -8.99
CA LEU A 29 29.84 25.07 -7.76
C LEU A 29 30.23 24.28 -6.51
N HIS A 30 29.97 22.96 -6.53
CA HIS A 30 30.12 22.03 -5.41
C HIS A 30 30.76 20.71 -5.90
N PRO A 31 32.05 20.72 -6.31
CA PRO A 31 32.69 19.57 -6.94
C PRO A 31 32.68 18.31 -6.06
N GLU A 32 32.95 18.46 -4.75
CA GLU A 32 33.00 17.37 -3.76
C GLU A 32 31.65 16.65 -3.54
N GLU A 33 30.53 17.25 -3.98
CA GLU A 33 29.18 16.68 -3.82
C GLU A 33 28.68 15.99 -5.10
N PHE A 34 28.98 16.55 -6.28
CA PHE A 34 28.36 16.13 -7.54
C PHE A 34 29.30 15.42 -8.52
N TRP A 35 30.62 15.38 -8.27
CA TRP A 35 31.59 14.78 -9.19
C TRP A 35 31.38 13.28 -9.41
N GLU A 36 31.19 12.52 -8.33
CA GLU A 36 30.87 11.08 -8.41
C GLU A 36 29.59 10.85 -9.22
N ALA A 37 28.53 11.60 -8.94
CA ALA A 37 27.25 11.44 -9.62
C ALA A 37 27.32 11.79 -11.12
N ALA A 38 28.15 12.76 -11.51
CA ALA A 38 28.40 13.05 -12.92
C ALA A 38 29.15 11.89 -13.61
N ILE A 39 30.13 11.27 -12.93
CA ILE A 39 30.85 10.09 -13.43
C ILE A 39 29.90 8.89 -13.58
N ASP A 40 29.10 8.57 -12.56
CA ASP A 40 28.16 7.45 -12.60
C ASP A 40 27.18 7.61 -13.77
N VAL A 41 26.60 8.80 -13.96
CA VAL A 41 25.71 9.08 -15.09
C VAL A 41 26.42 8.92 -16.43
N ILE A 42 27.70 9.29 -16.55
CA ILE A 42 28.51 9.03 -17.77
C ILE A 42 28.74 7.53 -17.99
N ILE A 43 28.99 6.75 -16.93
CA ILE A 43 29.16 5.29 -17.00
C ILE A 43 27.85 4.63 -17.45
N CYS A 44 26.72 5.01 -16.84
CA CYS A 44 25.39 4.59 -17.26
C CYS A 44 25.12 4.96 -18.72
N CYS A 45 25.42 6.19 -19.17
CA CYS A 45 25.31 6.59 -20.58
C CYS A 45 26.08 5.65 -21.51
N LYS A 46 27.33 5.31 -21.18
CA LYS A 46 28.17 4.46 -22.02
C LYS A 46 27.65 3.02 -22.09
N LYS A 47 27.15 2.47 -20.98
CA LYS A 47 26.48 1.16 -20.94
C LYS A 47 25.17 1.16 -21.74
N THR A 48 24.29 2.15 -21.55
CA THR A 48 22.99 2.24 -22.24
C THR A 48 23.12 2.57 -23.73
N PHE A 49 24.17 3.28 -24.15
CA PHE A 49 24.38 3.70 -25.54
C PHE A 49 25.78 3.35 -26.09
N PRO A 50 26.08 2.06 -26.34
CA PRO A 50 27.40 1.61 -26.80
C PRO A 50 27.87 2.27 -28.11
N SER A 51 26.93 2.64 -28.99
CA SER A 51 27.19 3.36 -30.24
C SER A 51 27.85 4.74 -30.09
N ILE A 52 27.85 5.30 -28.86
CA ILE A 52 28.56 6.53 -28.52
C ILE A 52 29.97 6.22 -28.02
N ALA A 53 30.11 5.21 -27.15
CA ALA A 53 31.41 4.79 -26.61
C ALA A 53 32.40 4.38 -27.71
N GLN A 54 31.93 3.74 -28.79
CA GLN A 54 32.76 3.38 -29.95
C GLN A 54 33.29 4.60 -30.74
N SER A 55 32.71 5.80 -30.56
CA SER A 55 33.17 7.00 -31.29
C SER A 55 34.35 7.73 -30.62
N ASP A 56 34.48 7.65 -29.29
CA ASP A 56 35.59 8.27 -28.55
C ASP A 56 36.95 7.58 -28.82
N ASN A 57 36.95 6.27 -29.08
CA ASN A 57 38.16 5.49 -29.38
C ASN A 57 38.78 5.78 -30.75
N SER A 58 38.18 6.67 -31.57
CA SER A 58 38.68 7.01 -32.91
C SER A 58 39.70 8.17 -32.95
N SER A 59 40.06 8.75 -31.80
CA SER A 59 40.89 9.97 -31.72
C SER A 59 41.94 9.97 -30.60
N ALA A 60 42.76 8.92 -30.52
CA ALA A 60 44.06 8.95 -29.85
C ALA A 60 45.08 8.09 -30.63
N PRO A 61 46.31 8.57 -30.89
CA PRO A 61 47.36 7.73 -31.48
C PRO A 61 47.96 6.84 -30.40
N GLU A 62 47.83 5.52 -30.55
CA GLU A 62 48.53 4.55 -29.71
C GLU A 62 50.04 4.63 -29.91
N SER A 63 50.79 4.41 -28.83
CA SER A 63 52.22 4.13 -28.89
C SER A 63 52.63 3.08 -27.86
N VAL A 64 52.78 1.82 -28.33
CA VAL A 64 53.85 0.84 -27.99
C VAL A 64 54.02 0.47 -26.49
N GLU A 65 54.02 -0.77 -25.99
CA GLU A 65 54.07 -2.17 -26.50
C GLU A 65 53.48 -3.08 -25.37
N GLY A 66 53.05 -4.34 -25.55
CA GLY A 66 52.88 -5.19 -26.74
C GLY A 66 52.83 -6.70 -26.37
N GLY A 67 51.88 -7.46 -26.93
CA GLY A 67 51.69 -8.91 -26.73
C GLY A 67 50.48 -9.27 -25.86
N THR A 68 49.57 -10.17 -26.24
CA THR A 68 49.64 -11.23 -27.27
C THR A 68 48.27 -11.43 -27.93
N GLU A 69 48.23 -11.59 -29.25
CA GLU A 69 47.03 -11.96 -30.00
C GLU A 69 46.80 -13.47 -29.93
N GLU A 70 45.58 -13.93 -29.63
CA GLU A 70 45.02 -15.15 -30.22
C GLU A 70 43.56 -14.93 -30.65
N SER A 71 43.39 -14.79 -31.96
CA SER A 71 42.24 -15.16 -32.81
C SER A 71 40.81 -14.76 -32.42
N ASP A 72 40.18 -14.01 -33.32
CA ASP A 72 38.73 -13.87 -33.44
C ASP A 72 38.02 -15.24 -33.54
N GLU A 73 37.00 -15.46 -32.71
CA GLU A 73 35.84 -16.29 -33.09
C GLU A 73 34.57 -15.45 -33.06
N ASP A 74 33.84 -15.53 -34.17
CA ASP A 74 32.56 -14.88 -34.47
C ASP A 74 31.47 -15.30 -33.46
N GLY A 75 31.35 -14.53 -32.38
CA GLY A 75 30.33 -14.69 -31.35
C GLY A 75 29.34 -13.53 -31.39
N SER A 76 28.09 -13.82 -31.76
CA SER A 76 27.01 -12.86 -31.69
C SER A 76 26.84 -12.33 -30.27
N GLU A 77 27.12 -11.04 -30.04
CA GLU A 77 26.80 -10.36 -28.79
C GLU A 77 25.27 -10.35 -28.59
N GLU A 78 24.75 -11.34 -27.86
CA GLU A 78 23.48 -11.17 -27.19
C GLU A 78 23.64 -10.01 -26.19
N PRO A 79 22.65 -9.10 -26.05
CA PRO A 79 22.76 -8.02 -25.09
C PRO A 79 22.89 -8.62 -23.69
N ASN A 80 23.99 -8.31 -22.99
CA ASN A 80 24.20 -8.72 -21.60
C ASN A 80 23.16 -8.02 -20.70
N GLU A 81 21.97 -8.62 -20.60
CA GLU A 81 20.80 -8.06 -19.91
C GLU A 81 21.11 -7.77 -18.44
N ASP A 82 21.91 -8.64 -17.82
CA ASP A 82 22.45 -8.50 -16.45
C ASP A 82 23.24 -7.19 -16.26
N GLY A 83 24.23 -6.93 -17.13
CA GLY A 83 25.03 -5.71 -17.11
C GLY A 83 24.25 -4.42 -17.43
N SER A 84 23.07 -4.55 -18.07
CA SER A 84 22.11 -3.46 -18.26
C SER A 84 21.31 -3.19 -16.99
N LEU A 85 20.83 -4.23 -16.29
CA LEU A 85 20.10 -4.10 -15.02
C LEU A 85 20.99 -3.49 -13.92
N GLU A 86 22.25 -3.93 -13.80
CA GLU A 86 23.26 -3.29 -12.95
C GLU A 86 23.37 -1.78 -13.20
N SER A 87 23.32 -1.36 -14.48
CA SER A 87 23.47 0.05 -14.84
C SER A 87 22.29 0.92 -14.40
N ILE A 88 21.10 0.32 -14.30
CA ILE A 88 19.89 0.98 -13.79
C ILE A 88 19.93 1.06 -12.27
N ASP A 89 20.43 0.03 -11.59
CA ASP A 89 20.62 0.07 -10.14
C ASP A 89 21.66 1.12 -9.74
N VAL A 90 22.80 1.21 -10.44
CA VAL A 90 23.77 2.31 -10.27
C VAL A 90 23.08 3.66 -10.49
N LEU A 91 22.32 3.84 -11.57
CA LEU A 91 21.61 5.09 -11.84
C LEU A 91 20.64 5.49 -10.72
N VAL A 92 19.91 4.53 -10.14
CA VAL A 92 19.02 4.77 -8.98
C VAL A 92 19.82 5.12 -7.73
N GLN A 93 20.93 4.43 -7.45
CA GLN A 93 21.83 4.75 -6.34
C GLN A 93 22.40 6.17 -6.46
N THR A 94 22.84 6.56 -7.67
CA THR A 94 23.29 7.92 -7.98
C THR A 94 22.17 8.95 -7.74
N PHE A 95 20.94 8.68 -8.15
CA PHE A 95 19.81 9.58 -7.86
C PHE A 95 19.60 9.72 -6.35
N LEU A 96 19.51 8.60 -5.63
CA LEU A 96 19.31 8.62 -4.18
C LEU A 96 20.46 9.32 -3.43
N SER A 97 21.68 9.33 -3.97
CA SER A 97 22.82 10.00 -3.35
C SER A 97 22.80 11.53 -3.48
N VAL A 98 22.22 12.07 -4.57
CA VAL A 98 22.13 13.52 -4.82
C VAL A 98 20.78 14.14 -4.45
N LEU A 99 19.68 13.36 -4.48
CA LEU A 99 18.32 13.82 -4.20
C LEU A 99 18.11 14.57 -2.86
N PRO A 100 18.89 14.36 -1.77
CA PRO A 100 18.78 15.20 -0.58
C PRO A 100 19.06 16.69 -0.86
N HIS A 101 20.10 16.98 -1.63
CA HIS A 101 20.73 18.31 -1.69
C HIS A 101 20.52 19.07 -3.00
N VAL A 102 20.14 18.38 -4.09
CA VAL A 102 19.94 18.99 -5.41
C VAL A 102 18.94 20.15 -5.46
N SER A 103 19.18 21.08 -6.37
CA SER A 103 18.26 22.15 -6.75
C SER A 103 17.02 21.63 -7.50
N GLY A 104 15.99 22.47 -7.65
CA GLY A 104 14.77 22.16 -8.40
C GLY A 104 15.02 21.67 -9.84
N PRO A 105 15.81 22.39 -10.66
CA PRO A 105 16.10 21.99 -12.05
C PRO A 105 16.80 20.62 -12.17
N VAL A 106 17.71 20.29 -11.25
CA VAL A 106 18.39 18.99 -11.21
C VAL A 106 17.41 17.89 -10.78
N CYS A 107 16.55 18.14 -9.78
CA CYS A 107 15.50 17.21 -9.36
C CYS A 107 14.53 16.91 -10.52
N PHE A 108 14.10 17.94 -11.26
CA PHE A 108 13.27 17.77 -12.46
C PHE A 108 13.97 16.95 -13.55
N ALA A 109 15.28 17.16 -13.76
CA ALA A 109 16.07 16.37 -14.71
C ALA A 109 16.12 14.89 -14.31
N ILE A 110 16.34 14.60 -13.02
CA ILE A 110 16.29 13.23 -12.46
C ILE A 110 14.91 12.61 -12.70
N GLU A 111 13.82 13.34 -12.44
CA GLU A 111 12.45 12.86 -12.69
C GLU A 111 12.18 12.54 -14.16
N GLN A 112 12.71 13.33 -15.12
CA GLN A 112 12.56 13.01 -16.55
C GLN A 112 13.36 11.76 -16.96
N VAL A 113 14.58 11.58 -16.44
CA VAL A 113 15.36 10.35 -16.68
C VAL A 113 14.63 9.15 -16.07
N PHE A 114 14.26 9.22 -14.79
CA PHE A 114 13.52 8.15 -14.11
C PHE A 114 12.23 7.79 -14.84
N ARG A 115 11.48 8.76 -15.40
CA ARG A 115 10.25 8.52 -16.17
C ARG A 115 10.45 7.71 -17.45
N VAL A 116 11.59 7.83 -18.14
CA VAL A 116 11.87 7.09 -19.38
C VAL A 116 12.55 5.74 -19.13
N PHE A 117 13.25 5.58 -18.01
CA PHE A 117 13.84 4.30 -17.56
C PHE A 117 12.93 3.52 -16.59
N SER A 118 11.76 4.06 -16.25
CA SER A 118 10.85 3.49 -15.24
C SER A 118 10.46 2.03 -15.50
N ASP A 119 10.50 1.59 -16.76
CA ASP A 119 10.11 0.25 -17.17
C ASP A 119 11.26 -0.77 -16.99
N GLU A 120 12.50 -0.30 -16.81
CA GLU A 120 13.72 -1.09 -16.53
C GLU A 120 14.10 -1.12 -15.02
N ILE A 121 13.41 -0.36 -14.17
CA ILE A 121 13.67 -0.33 -12.71
C ILE A 121 13.52 -1.73 -12.11
N THR A 122 14.58 -2.19 -11.44
CA THR A 122 14.71 -3.52 -10.82
C THR A 122 13.96 -3.60 -9.49
N GLU A 123 13.94 -4.80 -8.89
CA GLU A 123 13.48 -5.01 -7.52
C GLU A 123 14.43 -4.35 -6.50
N THR A 124 15.75 -4.37 -6.73
CA THR A 124 16.79 -3.77 -5.88
C THR A 124 16.63 -2.25 -5.78
N GLY A 125 16.73 -1.52 -6.91
CA GLY A 125 16.61 -0.06 -6.91
C GLY A 125 15.26 0.44 -6.37
N LEU A 126 14.18 -0.34 -6.56
CA LEU A 126 12.89 -0.04 -5.96
C LEU A 126 12.89 -0.21 -4.43
N LEU A 127 13.52 -1.27 -3.91
CA LEU A 127 13.68 -1.47 -2.47
C LEU A 127 14.56 -0.39 -1.84
N ASP A 128 15.58 0.10 -2.53
CA ASP A 128 16.44 1.20 -2.04
C ASP A 128 15.66 2.52 -1.91
N MET A 129 14.81 2.86 -2.88
CA MET A 129 13.86 3.97 -2.74
C MET A 129 12.89 3.75 -1.55
N LEU A 130 12.39 2.53 -1.34
CA LEU A 130 11.48 2.23 -0.22
C LEU A 130 12.20 2.22 1.15
N ARG A 131 13.50 1.90 1.20
CA ARG A 131 14.36 2.05 2.40
C ARG A 131 14.45 3.52 2.81
N VAL A 132 14.69 4.44 1.87
CA VAL A 132 14.73 5.89 2.15
C VAL A 132 13.43 6.40 2.81
N VAL A 133 12.27 5.97 2.29
CA VAL A 133 10.95 6.33 2.88
C VAL A 133 10.82 5.87 4.34
N LYS A 134 11.52 4.78 4.72
CA LYS A 134 11.59 4.22 6.08
C LYS A 134 12.66 4.82 7.01
N ILE A 135 13.66 5.57 6.52
CA ILE A 135 14.74 6.11 7.36
C ILE A 135 14.16 7.05 8.42
N ASP A 136 14.38 6.78 9.71
CA ASP A 136 13.98 7.67 10.80
C ASP A 136 15.21 8.04 11.63
N LEU A 137 15.33 9.31 12.03
CA LEU A 137 16.48 9.78 12.82
C LEU A 137 16.41 9.18 14.24
N LYS A 138 17.28 8.19 14.53
CA LYS A 138 17.47 7.64 15.88
C LYS A 138 18.04 8.71 16.82
N GLY A 139 17.14 9.54 17.36
CA GLY A 139 17.44 10.65 18.27
C GLY A 139 16.25 11.02 19.18
N SER A 140 15.00 10.78 18.75
CA SER A 140 13.83 10.81 19.65
C SER A 140 13.80 9.54 20.51
N ARG A 141 14.61 9.52 21.56
CA ARG A 141 14.87 8.34 22.39
C ARG A 141 13.68 8.02 23.32
N ARG A 142 12.72 7.24 22.81
CA ARG A 142 11.90 6.31 23.60
C ARG A 142 11.75 4.97 22.85
N GLN A 143 12.88 4.26 22.67
CA GLN A 143 12.81 2.81 22.56
C GLN A 143 12.41 2.28 23.94
N THR A 144 11.19 1.77 24.04
CA THR A 144 10.94 0.58 24.86
C THR A 144 11.43 -0.60 24.04
N ASP A 145 12.32 -1.41 24.61
CA ASP A 145 12.77 -2.64 23.97
C ASP A 145 11.55 -3.57 23.79
N SER A 146 11.27 -3.92 22.53
CA SER A 146 10.27 -4.92 22.15
C SER A 146 10.77 -5.64 20.90
N ASP A 147 11.90 -6.32 21.05
CA ASP A 147 12.30 -7.40 20.15
C ASP A 147 11.42 -8.60 20.48
N ASP A 148 10.20 -8.58 19.95
CA ASP A 148 9.27 -9.73 19.88
C ASP A 148 8.30 -9.41 18.72
N ASP A 149 8.66 -9.85 17.50
CA ASP A 149 7.95 -9.47 16.26
C ASP A 149 6.69 -10.32 16.00
N GLU A 150 5.91 -10.60 17.05
CA GLU A 150 4.52 -11.08 16.98
C GLU A 150 3.68 -10.47 18.13
N ASP A 151 2.64 -9.69 17.76
CA ASP A 151 1.89 -8.75 18.61
C ASP A 151 2.75 -7.55 19.10
N GLU A 152 2.37 -6.28 18.96
CA GLU A 152 1.01 -5.77 19.05
C GLU A 152 0.91 -4.30 18.60
N ALA A 153 -0.16 -3.93 17.90
CA ALA A 153 -0.60 -2.52 17.82
C ALA A 153 -1.26 -2.08 19.15
N ARG A 154 -0.55 -2.18 20.28
CA ARG A 154 -0.92 -1.56 21.56
C ARG A 154 -0.61 -0.07 21.53
N VAL A 155 -1.40 0.65 20.72
CA VAL A 155 -1.64 2.07 21.01
C VAL A 155 -2.30 2.13 22.39
N ASP A 156 -1.74 2.92 23.30
CA ASP A 156 -2.15 2.97 24.70
C ASP A 156 -3.60 3.43 24.87
N ILE A 157 -4.35 2.85 25.80
CA ILE A 157 -5.78 3.12 25.99
C ILE A 157 -5.96 4.08 27.16
N GLU A 158 -5.83 5.38 26.85
CA GLU A 158 -6.62 6.39 27.56
C GLU A 158 -7.94 6.54 26.79
N ASP A 159 -9.00 5.98 27.36
CA ASP A 159 -10.38 6.18 26.90
C ASP A 159 -10.86 7.54 27.41
N ASP A 160 -11.18 8.46 26.49
CA ASP A 160 -12.06 9.59 26.76
C ASP A 160 -13.30 9.41 25.87
N ASP A 161 -14.42 9.09 26.51
CA ASP A 161 -15.69 8.72 25.88
C ASP A 161 -16.54 9.99 25.65
N GLU A 162 -16.90 10.28 24.39
CA GLU A 162 -18.20 10.90 24.11
C GLU A 162 -18.79 10.39 22.78
N MET A 163 -19.67 9.39 22.90
CA MET A 163 -20.42 8.81 21.80
C MET A 163 -21.73 9.57 21.56
N GLU A 164 -21.70 10.64 20.77
CA GLU A 164 -22.91 11.13 20.09
C GLU A 164 -23.16 10.32 18.81
N ASP A 165 -24.08 9.37 18.91
CA ASP A 165 -24.61 8.59 17.78
C ASP A 165 -25.87 9.28 17.22
N ALA A 166 -25.68 10.17 16.25
CA ALA A 166 -26.74 10.98 15.64
C ALA A 166 -26.79 10.88 14.10
N ASP A 167 -27.73 10.04 13.65
CA ASP A 167 -28.57 10.14 12.44
C ASP A 167 -27.96 10.11 11.01
N VAL A 168 -28.27 9.01 10.33
CA VAL A 168 -28.84 8.87 8.97
C VAL A 168 -28.56 9.98 7.94
N GLY A 169 -27.86 9.60 6.85
CA GLY A 169 -27.81 10.37 5.61
C GLY A 169 -27.42 9.52 4.40
N ASN A 170 -28.40 8.96 3.69
CA ASN A 170 -28.20 8.32 2.39
C ASN A 170 -28.10 9.42 1.32
N VAL A 171 -26.91 9.67 0.77
CA VAL A 171 -26.75 10.50 -0.44
C VAL A 171 -26.07 9.66 -1.51
N ASP A 172 -26.79 9.54 -2.62
CA ASP A 172 -26.34 8.95 -3.88
C ASP A 172 -25.69 10.06 -4.72
N ASP A 173 -24.77 9.68 -5.61
CA ASP A 173 -24.23 10.46 -6.72
C ASP A 173 -23.65 11.89 -6.47
N ALA A 174 -22.34 12.02 -6.71
CA ALA A 174 -21.69 13.25 -7.20
C ALA A 174 -20.29 12.90 -7.75
N THR A 175 -20.20 12.75 -9.07
CA THR A 175 -18.91 12.80 -9.78
C THR A 175 -18.49 14.26 -9.98
N ASP A 176 -17.58 14.76 -9.15
CA ASP A 176 -16.86 16.00 -9.47
C ASP A 176 -15.55 15.68 -10.20
N GLU A 177 -15.57 15.93 -11.50
CA GLU A 177 -14.40 16.24 -12.29
C GLU A 177 -14.04 17.71 -11.99
N MET A 178 -12.93 17.95 -11.29
CA MET A 178 -12.27 19.25 -11.31
C MET A 178 -10.91 19.10 -11.97
N ASP A 179 -10.90 19.60 -13.20
CA ASP A 179 -9.76 19.85 -14.04
C ASP A 179 -9.21 21.24 -13.65
N GLU A 180 -7.94 21.32 -13.24
CA GLU A 180 -7.21 22.57 -13.05
C GLU A 180 -5.81 22.41 -13.65
N GLU A 181 -5.71 22.70 -14.94
CA GLU A 181 -4.48 23.17 -15.57
C GLU A 181 -4.19 24.60 -15.07
N LEU A 182 -2.98 24.86 -14.57
CA LEU A 182 -2.16 26.10 -14.73
C LEU A 182 -0.72 25.70 -14.37
N GLU A 183 0.25 25.78 -15.30
CA GLU A 183 1.15 26.96 -15.49
C GLU A 183 1.86 27.32 -14.18
N ASP A 184 3.10 26.84 -13.95
CA ASP A 184 4.35 27.35 -14.53
C ASP A 184 4.50 28.86 -14.38
N ASP A 185 5.19 29.29 -13.32
CA ASP A 185 5.89 30.58 -13.33
C ASP A 185 7.18 30.47 -12.52
N SER A 186 8.29 30.84 -13.16
CA SER A 186 9.61 30.91 -12.56
C SER A 186 9.95 32.37 -12.28
N ALA A 187 10.13 32.73 -11.01
CA ALA A 187 10.69 34.02 -10.65
C ALA A 187 11.81 33.86 -9.60
N ASP A 188 12.98 34.32 -10.01
CA ASP A 188 14.20 34.49 -9.22
C ASP A 188 14.08 35.74 -8.32
N GLU A 189 14.92 35.85 -7.28
CA GLU A 189 15.77 37.04 -6.99
C GLU A 189 16.24 37.18 -5.52
N VAL A 190 17.56 36.96 -5.37
CA VAL A 190 18.62 37.67 -4.61
C VAL A 190 18.62 37.91 -3.09
N ASP A 191 19.86 37.85 -2.60
CA ASP A 191 20.43 38.13 -1.26
C ASP A 191 20.10 39.50 -0.63
N GLU A 192 20.31 39.57 0.69
CA GLU A 192 21.08 40.68 1.28
C GLU A 192 21.83 40.22 2.56
N ASP A 193 23.17 40.28 2.53
CA ASP A 193 24.05 40.08 3.69
C ASP A 193 24.03 41.29 4.64
N GLN A 194 24.25 41.05 5.93
CA GLN A 194 24.99 42.02 6.76
C GLN A 194 25.61 41.40 8.02
N ASP A 195 26.88 41.76 8.25
CA ASP A 195 27.69 41.36 9.41
C ASP A 195 27.16 41.89 10.75
N ASP A 196 27.50 41.20 11.84
CA ASP A 196 28.13 41.88 12.98
C ASP A 196 28.98 40.91 13.83
N LEU A 197 30.01 41.45 14.50
CA LEU A 197 31.15 40.71 15.05
C LEU A 197 31.12 40.54 16.59
N GLU A 198 31.97 39.60 17.05
CA GLU A 198 32.81 39.63 18.28
C GLU A 198 32.63 38.56 19.40
N GLU A 199 33.80 38.26 19.98
CA GLU A 199 34.11 37.73 21.32
C GLU A 199 33.96 36.24 21.74
N THR A 200 35.09 35.52 21.57
CA THR A 200 35.90 34.89 22.65
C THR A 200 35.59 33.51 23.28
N VAL A 201 36.56 32.59 23.06
CA VAL A 201 37.43 31.91 24.07
C VAL A 201 36.96 30.65 24.85
N ASP A 202 37.90 29.69 24.89
CA ASP A 202 38.16 28.57 25.83
C ASP A 202 37.35 27.25 25.81
N ASN A 203 37.96 26.25 25.15
CA ASN A 203 38.58 25.08 25.78
C ASN A 203 37.84 24.34 26.93
N LYS A 204 37.43 23.09 26.66
CA LYS A 204 38.10 21.91 27.27
C LYS A 204 37.65 20.56 26.68
N ALA A 205 38.62 19.78 26.23
CA ALA A 205 38.46 18.34 26.08
C ALA A 205 38.42 17.64 27.46
N LYS A 206 37.73 16.49 27.52
CA LYS A 206 38.07 15.43 28.47
C LYS A 206 37.94 14.06 27.82
N ASP A 207 39.08 13.43 27.72
CA ASP A 207 39.34 12.06 27.31
C ASP A 207 38.88 11.06 28.39
N GLY A 208 38.64 9.79 28.05
CA GLY A 208 37.91 8.85 28.92
C GLY A 208 37.91 7.39 28.46
N ASP A 209 39.12 6.87 28.26
CA ASP A 209 39.52 5.54 27.78
C ASP A 209 38.75 4.29 28.31
N ASP A 210 38.52 3.39 27.34
CA ASP A 210 38.45 1.92 27.29
C ASP A 210 38.29 0.99 28.54
N ALA A 211 37.56 -0.13 28.33
CA ALA A 211 37.99 -1.51 28.68
C ALA A 211 36.88 -2.58 28.47
N GLU A 212 37.24 -3.71 27.85
CA GLU A 212 36.39 -4.86 27.54
C GLU A 212 35.86 -5.66 28.74
N ALA A 213 34.77 -6.42 28.52
CA ALA A 213 34.54 -7.69 29.20
C ALA A 213 33.83 -8.72 28.30
N THR A 214 34.59 -9.68 27.75
CA THR A 214 34.04 -10.84 27.02
C THR A 214 33.68 -11.99 27.97
N LYS A 215 32.52 -12.63 27.75
CA LYS A 215 32.32 -14.09 27.84
C LYS A 215 30.94 -14.51 27.34
N GLY A 216 30.90 -15.57 26.55
CA GLY A 216 29.69 -16.04 25.87
C GLY A 216 28.92 -17.16 26.58
N GLY A 217 27.78 -17.49 25.99
CA GLY A 217 26.98 -18.69 26.20
C GLY A 217 26.24 -18.98 24.89
N GLU A 218 26.23 -20.24 24.47
CA GLU A 218 25.83 -20.68 23.12
C GLU A 218 24.33 -21.04 23.00
N ASP A 219 23.88 -21.13 21.74
CA ASP A 219 22.67 -21.80 21.23
C ASP A 219 21.27 -21.28 21.57
N SER A 220 20.69 -20.51 20.64
CA SER A 220 19.54 -21.02 19.87
C SER A 220 19.48 -20.35 18.48
N ASP A 221 19.39 -21.17 17.43
CA ASP A 221 19.44 -20.78 16.03
C ASP A 221 18.02 -20.53 15.50
N ASP A 222 17.65 -19.25 15.28
CA ASP A 222 16.49 -18.89 14.46
C ASP A 222 16.89 -17.77 13.50
N SER A 223 16.96 -18.12 12.21
CA SER A 223 17.64 -17.38 11.16
C SER A 223 16.73 -16.33 10.52
N ASP A 224 16.55 -15.18 11.21
CA ASP A 224 16.15 -13.94 10.54
C ASP A 224 17.40 -13.26 9.95
N GLY A 225 17.89 -13.86 8.84
CA GLY A 225 19.01 -13.37 8.06
C GLY A 225 18.70 -12.04 7.35
N MET A 226 18.69 -10.94 8.10
CA MET A 226 18.99 -9.63 7.55
C MET A 226 20.47 -9.62 7.16
N ASP A 227 20.73 -9.92 5.88
CA ASP A 227 22.04 -9.84 5.24
C ASP A 227 22.80 -8.57 5.68
N ASP A 228 24.02 -8.74 6.22
CA ASP A 228 24.86 -7.62 6.69
C ASP A 228 25.08 -6.58 5.58
N ASP A 229 25.10 -7.04 4.33
CA ASP A 229 25.21 -6.23 3.12
C ASP A 229 24.03 -5.23 2.95
N ALA A 230 22.88 -5.50 3.57
CA ALA A 230 21.75 -4.58 3.61
C ALA A 230 21.91 -3.45 4.65
N MET A 231 22.68 -3.66 5.72
CA MET A 231 22.98 -2.62 6.72
C MET A 231 23.98 -1.60 6.14
N PHE A 232 25.04 -2.08 5.48
CA PHE A 232 26.04 -1.24 4.82
C PHE A 232 25.49 -0.35 3.69
N ARG A 233 24.32 -0.66 3.11
CA ARG A 233 23.69 0.14 2.04
C ARG A 233 22.85 1.32 2.55
N ILE A 234 22.50 1.37 3.83
CA ILE A 234 21.69 2.48 4.40
C ILE A 234 22.60 3.63 4.87
N ASP A 235 23.75 3.28 5.46
CA ASP A 235 24.71 4.23 6.02
C ASP A 235 25.26 5.27 5.03
N PRO A 236 25.48 5.01 3.72
CA PRO A 236 25.88 6.04 2.76
C PRO A 236 24.85 7.16 2.58
N TYR A 237 23.55 6.82 2.56
CA TYR A 237 22.48 7.82 2.45
C TYR A 237 22.33 8.62 3.73
N ILE A 238 22.34 7.93 4.86
CA ILE A 238 22.39 8.51 6.20
C ILE A 238 23.58 9.48 6.28
N ALA A 239 24.80 9.02 6.04
CA ALA A 239 26.02 9.82 6.11
C ALA A 239 25.99 11.02 5.14
N ARG A 240 25.44 10.91 3.92
CA ARG A 240 25.30 12.04 2.99
C ARG A 240 24.23 13.05 3.41
N ILE A 241 23.13 12.64 4.05
CA ILE A 241 22.16 13.56 4.67
C ILE A 241 22.79 14.28 5.89
N PHE A 242 23.71 13.63 6.60
CA PHE A 242 24.40 14.22 7.76
C PHE A 242 25.74 14.89 7.43
N LYS A 243 26.19 14.87 6.17
CA LYS A 243 27.42 15.54 5.73
C LYS A 243 27.17 17.04 5.60
N GLU A 244 27.53 17.75 6.67
CA GLU A 244 27.82 19.19 6.73
C GLU A 244 26.70 20.18 6.34
N ARG A 245 25.83 20.49 7.31
CA ARG A 245 25.33 21.87 7.50
C ARG A 245 25.14 22.27 8.98
N ASN A 246 25.94 21.71 9.88
CA ASN A 246 25.72 21.77 11.33
C ASN A 246 26.16 23.07 12.04
N ASN A 247 26.93 23.97 11.40
CA ASN A 247 27.61 25.07 12.10
C ASN A 247 27.23 26.50 11.64
N LEU A 248 26.12 26.69 10.91
CA LEU A 248 25.64 28.01 10.48
C LEU A 248 24.27 28.32 11.12
N PRO A 249 24.08 29.48 11.78
CA PRO A 249 22.77 29.93 12.22
C PRO A 249 21.81 30.03 11.02
N GLY A 250 20.62 29.43 11.12
CA GLY A 250 19.65 29.39 10.03
C GLY A 250 19.83 28.24 9.02
N SER A 251 20.72 27.27 9.26
CA SER A 251 20.73 26.05 8.44
C SER A 251 19.45 25.22 8.61
N GLU A 252 19.00 24.60 7.53
CA GLU A 252 17.81 23.74 7.54
C GLU A 252 18.04 22.51 8.42
N THR A 253 17.10 22.20 9.32
CA THR A 253 17.25 21.09 10.27
C THR A 253 17.38 19.74 9.55
N GLN A 254 18.16 18.83 10.12
CA GLN A 254 18.35 17.47 9.59
C GLN A 254 17.01 16.72 9.37
N GLN A 255 16.00 17.00 10.21
CA GLN A 255 14.65 16.47 10.03
C GLN A 255 13.95 17.03 8.78
N SER A 256 14.12 18.33 8.49
CA SER A 256 13.56 18.98 7.30
C SER A 256 14.26 18.52 6.02
N GLN A 257 15.58 18.33 6.05
CA GLN A 257 16.34 17.76 4.94
C GLN A 257 15.92 16.31 4.64
N LEU A 258 15.87 15.44 5.66
CA LEU A 258 15.35 14.07 5.52
C LEU A 258 13.91 14.07 4.99
N MET A 259 13.07 15.00 5.45
CA MET A 259 11.69 15.14 4.99
C MET A 259 11.61 15.55 3.51
N ARG A 260 12.43 16.51 3.05
CA ARG A 260 12.57 16.85 1.62
C ARG A 260 13.02 15.64 0.81
N PHE A 261 14.02 14.88 1.28
CA PHE A 261 14.50 13.68 0.60
C PHE A 261 13.40 12.61 0.48
N LYS A 262 12.70 12.31 1.57
CA LYS A 262 11.55 11.39 1.58
C LYS A 262 10.46 11.82 0.59
N LEU A 263 10.12 13.12 0.53
CA LEU A 263 9.14 13.64 -0.44
C LEU A 263 9.59 13.49 -1.90
N ARG A 264 10.86 13.75 -2.20
CA ARG A 264 11.43 13.58 -3.54
C ARG A 264 11.41 12.12 -3.99
N VAL A 265 11.79 11.19 -3.10
CA VAL A 265 11.70 9.74 -3.39
C VAL A 265 10.25 9.27 -3.55
N LEU A 266 9.30 9.83 -2.81
CA LEU A 266 7.87 9.59 -3.05
C LEU A 266 7.41 10.05 -4.44
N THR A 267 8.01 11.09 -5.03
CA THR A 267 7.73 11.48 -6.43
C THR A 267 8.27 10.46 -7.43
N LEU A 268 9.49 9.92 -7.24
CA LEU A 268 9.99 8.82 -8.09
C LEU A 268 9.10 7.57 -7.99
N LEU A 269 8.71 7.18 -6.77
CA LEU A 269 7.76 6.08 -6.54
C LEU A 269 6.39 6.36 -7.19
N GLU A 270 5.91 7.60 -7.22
CA GLU A 270 4.68 7.96 -7.93
C GLU A 270 4.82 7.79 -9.45
N ILE A 271 5.94 8.23 -10.03
CA ILE A 271 6.25 8.03 -11.45
C ILE A 271 6.29 6.53 -11.78
N TYR A 272 6.96 5.73 -10.94
CA TYR A 272 7.02 4.28 -11.11
C TYR A 272 5.63 3.65 -11.13
N LEU A 273 4.78 3.96 -10.13
CA LEU A 273 3.40 3.45 -10.04
C LEU A 273 2.54 3.89 -11.23
N GLN A 274 2.73 5.10 -11.76
CA GLN A 274 2.01 5.60 -12.92
C GLN A 274 2.39 4.85 -14.22
N ARG A 275 3.67 4.48 -14.38
CA ARG A 275 4.19 3.80 -15.58
C ARG A 275 3.99 2.28 -15.51
N ASN A 276 4.06 1.69 -14.30
CA ASN A 276 4.12 0.24 -14.06
C ASN A 276 2.94 -0.34 -13.25
N PRO A 277 1.66 0.09 -13.42
CA PRO A 277 0.55 -0.34 -12.55
C PRO A 277 0.23 -1.85 -12.59
N GLY A 278 0.73 -2.57 -13.61
CA GLY A 278 0.59 -4.01 -13.77
C GLY A 278 1.71 -4.88 -13.18
N LYS A 279 2.85 -4.31 -12.75
CA LYS A 279 4.00 -5.11 -12.26
C LYS A 279 3.79 -5.68 -10.85
N LYS A 280 4.32 -6.88 -10.57
CA LYS A 280 4.26 -7.53 -9.23
C LYS A 280 4.71 -6.59 -8.10
N LEU A 281 5.76 -5.82 -8.36
CA LEU A 281 6.44 -4.91 -7.42
C LEU A 281 5.56 -3.77 -6.87
N VAL A 282 4.42 -3.47 -7.51
CA VAL A 282 3.43 -2.54 -6.95
C VAL A 282 2.90 -3.02 -5.59
N LEU A 283 2.91 -4.34 -5.33
CA LEU A 283 2.56 -4.91 -4.03
C LEU A 283 3.59 -4.59 -2.94
N ASP A 284 4.88 -4.47 -3.29
CA ASP A 284 5.95 -4.06 -2.38
C ASP A 284 5.81 -2.59 -2.01
N VAL A 285 5.64 -1.74 -3.04
CA VAL A 285 5.38 -0.30 -2.84
C VAL A 285 4.12 -0.09 -1.99
N TYR A 286 3.03 -0.81 -2.27
CA TYR A 286 1.82 -0.78 -1.43
C TYR A 286 2.11 -1.16 0.03
N ALA A 287 2.83 -2.26 0.27
CA ALA A 287 3.09 -2.77 1.62
C ALA A 287 3.97 -1.80 2.44
N PHE A 288 5.03 -1.26 1.84
CA PHE A 288 5.92 -0.29 2.46
C PHE A 288 5.22 1.07 2.68
N LEU A 289 4.49 1.58 1.68
CA LEU A 289 3.76 2.84 1.81
C LEU A 289 2.63 2.74 2.86
N MET A 290 1.94 1.61 2.98
CA MET A 290 0.97 1.41 4.07
C MET A 290 1.62 1.40 5.45
N GLN A 291 2.79 0.77 5.61
CA GLN A 291 3.56 0.81 6.87
C GLN A 291 3.96 2.25 7.21
N ALA A 292 4.53 2.98 6.26
CA ALA A 292 4.91 4.39 6.43
C ALA A 292 3.70 5.28 6.71
N PHE A 293 2.57 5.06 6.05
CA PHE A 293 1.32 5.79 6.31
C PHE A 293 0.81 5.56 7.73
N VAL A 294 0.82 4.32 8.23
CA VAL A 294 0.43 4.00 9.62
C VAL A 294 1.39 4.68 10.60
N LYS A 295 2.72 4.53 10.43
CA LYS A 295 3.73 5.18 11.27
C LYS A 295 3.60 6.71 11.27
N SER A 296 3.29 7.32 10.12
CA SER A 296 3.10 8.78 10.01
C SER A 296 1.89 9.33 10.76
N HIS A 297 1.03 8.49 11.35
CA HIS A 297 -0.05 8.91 12.25
C HIS A 297 0.33 8.91 13.74
N SER A 298 1.53 8.44 14.10
CA SER A 298 2.07 8.59 15.47
C SER A 298 2.32 10.06 15.83
N ALA A 299 2.57 10.34 17.11
CA ALA A 299 2.74 11.71 17.64
C ALA A 299 3.84 12.52 16.91
N ASP A 300 4.95 11.86 16.54
CA ASP A 300 6.08 12.48 15.81
C ASP A 300 5.88 12.49 14.27
N GLY A 301 4.67 12.18 13.79
CA GLY A 301 4.37 11.99 12.37
C GLY A 301 4.14 13.29 11.59
N ASN A 302 4.87 13.48 10.49
CA ASN A 302 4.73 14.65 9.62
C ASN A 302 3.46 14.60 8.74
N GLU A 303 2.65 15.67 8.79
CA GLU A 303 1.38 15.77 8.05
C GLU A 303 1.55 15.84 6.52
N GLN A 304 2.54 16.58 6.00
CA GLN A 304 2.80 16.63 4.56
C GLN A 304 3.20 15.25 4.01
N PHE A 305 4.02 14.50 4.77
CA PHE A 305 4.40 13.14 4.44
C PHE A 305 3.18 12.20 4.40
N ARG A 306 2.35 12.27 5.45
CA ARG A 306 1.09 11.54 5.59
C ARG A 306 0.16 11.81 4.41
N GLN A 307 -0.06 13.08 4.07
CA GLN A 307 -0.90 13.48 2.94
C GLN A 307 -0.33 13.00 1.59
N ARG A 308 0.98 13.13 1.37
CA ARG A 308 1.64 12.67 0.14
C ARG A 308 1.46 11.17 -0.06
N ILE A 309 1.72 10.35 0.97
CA ILE A 309 1.54 8.90 0.91
C ILE A 309 0.06 8.54 0.70
N GLY A 310 -0.86 9.15 1.45
CA GLY A 310 -2.31 8.93 1.29
C GLY A 310 -2.80 9.25 -0.13
N GLY A 311 -2.29 10.33 -0.72
CA GLY A 311 -2.52 10.72 -2.11
C GLY A 311 -2.03 9.68 -3.11
N ILE A 312 -0.80 9.17 -2.95
CA ILE A 312 -0.21 8.14 -3.82
C ILE A 312 -0.99 6.83 -3.73
N LEU A 313 -1.25 6.33 -2.51
CA LEU A 313 -2.06 5.13 -2.27
C LEU A 313 -3.43 5.23 -2.96
N GLN A 314 -4.13 6.35 -2.78
CA GLN A 314 -5.47 6.56 -3.32
C GLN A 314 -5.48 6.74 -4.84
N LYS A 315 -4.61 7.61 -5.39
CA LYS A 315 -4.61 7.98 -6.81
C LYS A 315 -3.91 6.94 -7.70
N ARG A 316 -2.78 6.36 -7.26
CA ARG A 316 -1.92 5.50 -8.10
C ARG A 316 -2.02 4.00 -7.82
N ILE A 317 -2.56 3.60 -6.67
CA ILE A 317 -2.74 2.17 -6.35
C ILE A 317 -4.23 1.80 -6.38
N PHE A 318 -5.04 2.36 -5.48
CA PHE A 318 -6.43 1.92 -5.31
C PHE A 318 -7.37 2.33 -6.45
N LYS A 319 -7.18 3.53 -7.03
CA LYS A 319 -7.93 4.02 -8.21
C LYS A 319 -7.31 3.62 -9.55
N ALA A 320 -6.19 2.89 -9.57
CA ALA A 320 -5.56 2.50 -10.83
C ALA A 320 -6.50 1.62 -11.69
N LYS A 321 -6.56 1.96 -12.98
CA LYS A 321 -7.32 1.20 -13.99
C LYS A 321 -6.80 -0.23 -14.06
N GLU A 322 -5.49 -0.35 -14.23
CA GLU A 322 -4.73 -1.59 -14.16
C GLU A 322 -4.32 -1.92 -12.71
N CYS A 323 -3.87 -3.14 -12.50
CA CYS A 323 -3.38 -3.64 -11.22
C CYS A 323 -2.48 -4.86 -11.48
N PRO A 324 -1.65 -5.29 -10.51
CA PRO A 324 -0.83 -6.48 -10.63
C PRO A 324 -1.64 -7.71 -11.06
N LYS A 325 -1.14 -8.41 -12.07
CA LYS A 325 -1.75 -9.60 -12.69
C LYS A 325 -0.66 -10.54 -13.19
N GLY A 326 -0.99 -11.81 -13.37
CA GLY A 326 -0.09 -12.83 -13.89
C GLY A 326 0.17 -13.97 -12.91
N PHE A 327 1.11 -14.83 -13.27
CA PHE A 327 1.52 -15.97 -12.45
C PHE A 327 2.39 -15.51 -11.26
N ASP A 328 3.31 -14.58 -11.51
CA ASP A 328 4.32 -14.02 -10.58
C ASP A 328 3.76 -13.31 -9.33
N VAL A 329 2.43 -13.12 -9.26
CA VAL A 329 1.75 -12.61 -8.07
C VAL A 329 1.25 -13.78 -7.24
N GLU A 330 1.97 -14.21 -6.22
CA GLU A 330 1.58 -15.34 -5.38
C GLU A 330 0.31 -15.06 -4.55
N LEU A 331 -0.54 -16.08 -4.38
CA LEU A 331 -1.74 -15.96 -3.56
C LEU A 331 -1.44 -15.82 -2.07
N SER A 332 -0.47 -16.59 -1.55
CA SER A 332 0.07 -16.51 -0.18
C SER A 332 0.34 -15.06 0.23
N ARG A 333 1.01 -14.33 -0.65
CA ARG A 333 1.36 -12.92 -0.50
C ARG A 333 0.11 -12.02 -0.49
N LEU A 334 -0.84 -12.23 -1.40
CA LEU A 334 -2.12 -11.51 -1.41
C LEU A 334 -2.95 -11.77 -0.14
N GLU A 335 -2.96 -13.00 0.38
CA GLU A 335 -3.65 -13.37 1.61
C GLU A 335 -3.04 -12.71 2.85
N SER A 336 -1.70 -12.64 2.94
CA SER A 336 -0.99 -11.92 4.00
C SER A 336 -1.31 -10.42 3.97
N LEU A 337 -1.28 -9.79 2.78
CA LEU A 337 -1.66 -8.38 2.61
C LEU A 337 -3.15 -8.14 2.91
N LEU A 338 -4.03 -9.07 2.54
CA LEU A 338 -5.46 -9.01 2.85
C LEU A 338 -5.72 -9.11 4.35
N GLN A 339 -5.05 -10.03 5.05
CA GLN A 339 -5.14 -10.18 6.51
C GLN A 339 -4.69 -8.89 7.22
N LYS A 340 -3.56 -8.31 6.81
CA LYS A 340 -3.06 -7.02 7.32
C LYS A 340 -4.06 -5.87 7.05
N ALA A 341 -4.63 -5.80 5.84
CA ALA A 341 -5.65 -4.81 5.49
C ALA A 341 -6.95 -4.97 6.31
N LEU A 342 -7.46 -6.19 6.47
CA LEU A 342 -8.64 -6.48 7.28
C LEU A 342 -8.43 -6.13 8.76
N HIS A 343 -7.25 -6.42 9.30
CA HIS A 343 -6.88 -6.06 10.68
C HIS A 343 -6.83 -4.53 10.88
N LEU A 344 -6.18 -3.80 9.97
CA LEU A 344 -6.15 -2.32 10.04
C LEU A 344 -7.55 -1.71 9.88
N ALA A 345 -8.39 -2.27 9.00
CA ALA A 345 -9.77 -1.84 8.81
C ALA A 345 -10.70 -2.13 10.01
N SER A 346 -10.37 -3.10 10.86
CA SER A 346 -11.15 -3.48 12.05
C SER A 346 -10.62 -2.90 13.37
N ARG A 347 -9.33 -2.58 13.49
CA ARG A 347 -8.70 -2.14 14.75
C ARG A 347 -8.10 -0.73 14.75
N SER A 348 -7.83 -0.11 13.59
CA SER A 348 -7.18 1.21 13.58
C SER A 348 -8.05 2.30 14.23
N ARG A 349 -7.42 3.15 15.06
CA ARG A 349 -8.02 4.34 15.65
C ARG A 349 -8.13 5.48 14.63
N TYR A 350 -7.17 5.57 13.71
CA TYR A 350 -7.09 6.65 12.72
C TYR A 350 -8.05 6.38 11.56
N LYS A 351 -9.07 7.23 11.41
CA LYS A 351 -10.11 7.13 10.37
C LYS A 351 -9.50 7.04 8.95
N ALA A 352 -8.43 7.76 8.68
CA ALA A 352 -7.73 7.73 7.39
C ALA A 352 -7.04 6.38 7.13
N VAL A 353 -6.29 5.85 8.10
CA VAL A 353 -5.68 4.50 8.02
C VAL A 353 -6.75 3.41 7.83
N ALA A 354 -7.84 3.46 8.60
CA ALA A 354 -8.94 2.51 8.44
C ALA A 354 -9.55 2.60 7.02
N SER A 355 -9.76 3.81 6.49
CA SER A 355 -10.28 4.01 5.13
C SER A 355 -9.32 3.52 4.04
N ALA A 356 -8.00 3.76 4.20
CA ALA A 356 -6.98 3.27 3.27
C ALA A 356 -6.95 1.73 3.27
N ALA A 357 -7.03 1.09 4.44
CA ALA A 357 -7.07 -0.36 4.56
C ALA A 357 -8.35 -0.99 3.96
N GLN A 358 -9.49 -0.29 4.02
CA GLN A 358 -10.72 -0.70 3.34
C GLN A 358 -10.57 -0.65 1.81
N ASN A 359 -9.99 0.42 1.27
CA ASN A 359 -9.69 0.54 -0.16
C ASN A 359 -8.67 -0.51 -0.62
N ALA A 360 -7.64 -0.78 0.20
CA ALA A 360 -6.69 -1.85 -0.02
C ALA A 360 -7.35 -3.23 -0.06
N THR A 361 -8.28 -3.52 0.85
CA THR A 361 -9.07 -4.77 0.82
C THR A 361 -9.80 -4.94 -0.53
N PHE A 362 -10.43 -3.89 -1.04
CA PHE A 362 -11.10 -3.95 -2.35
C PHE A 362 -10.13 -4.14 -3.51
N TRP A 363 -8.96 -3.50 -3.46
CA TRP A 363 -7.91 -3.61 -4.47
C TRP A 363 -7.27 -5.00 -4.49
N ILE A 364 -6.96 -5.59 -3.33
CA ILE A 364 -6.43 -6.94 -3.21
C ILE A 364 -7.46 -7.97 -3.72
N LEU A 365 -8.74 -7.81 -3.39
CA LEU A 365 -9.80 -8.68 -3.94
C LEU A 365 -9.96 -8.53 -5.47
N LYS A 366 -9.80 -7.33 -6.03
CA LYS A 366 -9.75 -7.12 -7.50
C LYS A 366 -8.62 -7.93 -8.14
N ILE A 367 -7.45 -8.01 -7.50
CA ILE A 367 -6.32 -8.82 -7.95
C ILE A 367 -6.63 -10.32 -7.84
N ILE A 368 -7.10 -10.80 -6.68
CA ILE A 368 -7.45 -12.21 -6.44
C ILE A 368 -8.47 -12.71 -7.48
N ASN A 369 -9.54 -11.94 -7.73
CA ASN A 369 -10.54 -12.28 -8.74
C ASN A 369 -9.95 -12.42 -10.15
N SER A 370 -8.89 -11.67 -10.47
CA SER A 370 -8.25 -11.70 -11.79
C SER A 370 -7.31 -12.89 -12.02
N LYS A 371 -6.91 -13.61 -10.96
CA LYS A 371 -6.03 -14.78 -11.05
C LYS A 371 -6.74 -16.08 -11.46
N GLY A 372 -8.07 -16.13 -11.38
CA GLY A 372 -8.83 -17.36 -11.69
C GLY A 372 -8.64 -18.49 -10.67
N CYS A 373 -8.47 -18.14 -9.38
CA CYS A 373 -8.21 -19.07 -8.28
C CYS A 373 -9.22 -20.23 -8.18
N SER A 374 -8.73 -21.37 -7.71
CA SER A 374 -9.54 -22.55 -7.38
C SER A 374 -10.45 -22.32 -6.16
N LYS A 375 -11.40 -23.23 -5.94
CA LYS A 375 -12.33 -23.14 -4.80
C LYS A 375 -11.65 -23.24 -3.42
N GLN A 376 -10.52 -23.92 -3.33
CA GLN A 376 -9.78 -24.08 -2.08
C GLN A 376 -9.04 -22.78 -1.73
N GLU A 377 -8.39 -22.16 -2.72
CA GLU A 377 -7.76 -20.85 -2.63
C GLU A 377 -8.77 -19.72 -2.32
N LEU A 378 -9.99 -19.79 -2.87
CA LEU A 378 -11.04 -18.85 -2.50
C LEU A 378 -11.60 -19.10 -1.09
N ALA A 379 -11.48 -20.33 -0.55
CA ALA A 379 -11.93 -20.65 0.80
C ALA A 379 -10.98 -20.06 1.87
N SER A 380 -9.66 -20.15 1.68
CA SER A 380 -8.68 -19.52 2.59
C SER A 380 -8.82 -17.99 2.64
N VAL A 381 -9.19 -17.35 1.51
CA VAL A 381 -9.56 -15.93 1.48
C VAL A 381 -10.86 -15.65 2.28
N VAL A 382 -11.86 -16.52 2.18
CA VAL A 382 -13.10 -16.43 3.00
C VAL A 382 -12.79 -16.59 4.49
N ASP A 383 -11.88 -17.47 4.88
CA ASP A 383 -11.49 -17.67 6.27
C ASP A 383 -10.91 -16.41 6.91
N LYS A 384 -10.17 -15.57 6.16
CA LYS A 384 -9.69 -14.26 6.65
C LYS A 384 -10.87 -13.32 6.99
N PHE A 385 -11.91 -13.30 6.15
CA PHE A 385 -13.14 -12.55 6.44
C PHE A 385 -13.93 -13.15 7.61
N GLN A 386 -13.98 -14.48 7.71
CA GLN A 386 -14.66 -15.18 8.80
C GLN A 386 -13.99 -14.88 10.16
N TYR A 387 -12.65 -14.89 10.21
CA TYR A 387 -11.87 -14.52 11.38
C TYR A 387 -12.15 -13.07 11.81
N MET A 388 -12.06 -12.12 10.87
CA MET A 388 -12.32 -10.69 11.12
C MET A 388 -13.75 -10.45 11.65
N LEU A 389 -14.75 -11.13 11.08
CA LEU A 389 -16.13 -11.06 11.59
C LEU A 389 -16.28 -11.75 12.95
N ASN A 390 -15.54 -12.84 13.21
CA ASN A 390 -15.58 -13.52 14.50
C ASN A 390 -15.01 -12.64 15.64
N ASP A 391 -13.93 -11.91 15.39
CA ASP A 391 -13.44 -10.86 16.29
C ASP A 391 -14.51 -9.77 16.48
N TYR A 392 -15.10 -9.27 15.41
CA TYR A 392 -16.16 -8.25 15.50
C TYR A 392 -17.33 -8.66 16.42
N PHE A 393 -17.76 -9.92 16.40
CA PHE A 393 -18.81 -10.39 17.33
C PHE A 393 -18.32 -10.56 18.77
N SER A 394 -17.10 -11.07 18.95
CA SER A 394 -16.58 -11.51 20.25
C SER A 394 -15.94 -10.38 21.05
N ASN A 395 -15.31 -9.43 20.37
CA ASN A 395 -14.50 -8.36 20.95
C ASN A 395 -15.30 -7.04 21.02
N LYS A 396 -15.27 -6.36 22.17
CA LYS A 396 -15.90 -5.04 22.32
C LYS A 396 -15.07 -3.93 21.68
N LYS A 397 -13.75 -4.08 21.59
CA LYS A 397 -12.80 -3.08 21.05
C LYS A 397 -12.71 -3.06 19.52
N SER A 398 -13.49 -3.89 18.83
CA SER A 398 -13.52 -3.93 17.36
C SER A 398 -14.17 -2.64 16.81
N ARG A 399 -13.40 -1.88 16.03
CA ARG A 399 -13.79 -0.61 15.36
C ARG A 399 -14.30 -0.84 13.93
N LEU A 400 -14.55 -2.11 13.56
CA LEU A 400 -15.04 -2.50 12.24
C LEU A 400 -16.36 -1.81 11.88
N LYS A 401 -16.40 -1.19 10.69
CA LYS A 401 -17.61 -0.62 10.11
C LYS A 401 -18.33 -1.69 9.28
N ILE A 402 -19.54 -2.08 9.66
CA ILE A 402 -20.32 -3.08 8.91
C ILE A 402 -20.61 -2.65 7.46
N GLY A 403 -20.70 -1.33 7.21
CA GLY A 403 -20.84 -0.76 5.86
C GLY A 403 -19.71 -1.16 4.90
N PHE A 404 -18.48 -1.26 5.40
CA PHE A 404 -17.34 -1.76 4.62
C PHE A 404 -17.50 -3.23 4.24
N VAL A 405 -17.99 -4.08 5.15
CA VAL A 405 -18.23 -5.51 4.87
C VAL A 405 -19.37 -5.67 3.86
N LYS A 406 -20.44 -4.88 3.99
CA LYS A 406 -21.55 -4.83 3.00
C LYS A 406 -21.01 -4.45 1.62
N GLU A 407 -20.13 -3.45 1.53
CA GLU A 407 -19.49 -3.03 0.29
C GLU A 407 -18.53 -4.10 -0.28
N ALA A 408 -17.76 -4.79 0.58
CA ALA A 408 -16.91 -5.90 0.18
C ALA A 408 -17.72 -7.02 -0.47
N PHE A 409 -18.87 -7.37 0.11
CA PHE A 409 -19.79 -8.39 -0.42
C PHE A 409 -20.54 -7.92 -1.67
N ARG A 410 -20.82 -6.62 -1.81
CA ARG A 410 -21.42 -6.05 -3.03
C ARG A 410 -20.44 -6.13 -4.20
N ARG A 411 -19.16 -5.81 -3.98
CA ARG A 411 -18.09 -5.92 -4.99
C ARG A 411 -17.69 -7.37 -5.27
N ASN A 412 -17.77 -8.24 -4.26
CA ASN A 412 -17.36 -9.64 -4.34
C ASN A 412 -18.46 -10.58 -3.82
N PRO A 413 -19.54 -10.82 -4.58
CA PRO A 413 -20.69 -11.62 -4.13
C PRO A 413 -20.36 -13.04 -3.69
N TRP A 414 -19.25 -13.62 -4.17
CA TRP A 414 -18.81 -14.96 -3.80
C TRP A 414 -18.39 -15.05 -2.32
N VAL A 415 -17.70 -14.03 -1.78
CA VAL A 415 -17.31 -13.96 -0.35
C VAL A 415 -18.56 -13.97 0.53
N GLY A 416 -19.56 -13.16 0.18
CA GLY A 416 -20.84 -13.11 0.88
C GLY A 416 -21.66 -14.40 0.76
N ARG A 417 -21.57 -15.13 -0.36
CA ARG A 417 -22.26 -16.42 -0.57
C ARG A 417 -21.73 -17.49 0.38
N GLU A 418 -20.42 -17.63 0.52
CA GLU A 418 -19.82 -18.62 1.43
C GLU A 418 -20.06 -18.25 2.91
N LEU A 419 -19.97 -16.96 3.26
CA LEU A 419 -20.23 -16.47 4.62
C LEU A 419 -21.71 -16.43 5.02
N PHE A 420 -22.65 -16.73 4.11
CA PHE A 420 -24.09 -16.70 4.39
C PHE A 420 -24.48 -17.58 5.59
N GLY A 421 -23.98 -18.81 5.63
CA GLY A 421 -24.26 -19.75 6.73
C GLY A 421 -23.71 -19.29 8.07
N PHE A 422 -22.48 -18.77 8.07
CA PHE A 422 -21.82 -18.22 9.26
C PHE A 422 -22.56 -16.99 9.79
N ALA A 423 -22.99 -16.07 8.91
CA ALA A 423 -23.72 -14.88 9.30
C ALA A 423 -25.08 -15.22 9.96
N LEU A 424 -25.83 -16.20 9.43
CA LEU A 424 -27.07 -16.69 10.06
C LEU A 424 -26.82 -17.23 11.49
N GLN A 425 -25.79 -18.06 11.67
CA GLN A 425 -25.41 -18.60 12.98
C GLN A 425 -24.98 -17.50 13.97
N LYS A 426 -24.27 -16.48 13.49
CA LYS A 426 -23.86 -15.34 14.33
C LYS A 426 -25.03 -14.46 14.75
N ILE A 427 -26.08 -14.30 13.94
CA ILE A 427 -27.27 -13.53 14.36
C ILE A 427 -27.96 -14.21 15.55
N GLY A 428 -28.19 -15.53 15.50
CA GLY A 428 -28.87 -16.25 16.60
C GLY A 428 -28.04 -16.31 17.89
N SER A 429 -26.71 -16.47 17.78
CA SER A 429 -25.82 -16.55 18.94
C SER A 429 -25.39 -15.20 19.54
N THR A 430 -25.50 -14.10 18.80
CA THR A 430 -25.10 -12.77 19.28
C THR A 430 -26.12 -12.22 20.29
N LYS A 431 -25.63 -11.83 21.48
CA LYS A 431 -26.44 -11.23 22.55
C LYS A 431 -26.70 -9.72 22.34
N ALA A 432 -25.78 -9.01 21.71
CA ALA A 432 -25.90 -7.57 21.49
C ALA A 432 -26.87 -7.26 20.34
N GLU A 433 -28.03 -6.69 20.65
CA GLU A 433 -29.11 -6.41 19.68
C GLU A 433 -28.62 -5.60 18.47
N TYR A 434 -27.85 -4.53 18.70
CA TYR A 434 -27.25 -3.71 17.64
C TYR A 434 -26.41 -4.54 16.65
N ARG A 435 -25.54 -5.43 17.16
CA ARG A 435 -24.72 -6.32 16.32
C ARG A 435 -25.57 -7.35 15.57
N ARG A 436 -26.64 -7.89 16.19
CA ARG A 436 -27.62 -8.76 15.50
C ARG A 436 -28.25 -8.04 14.31
N VAL A 437 -28.72 -6.81 14.53
CA VAL A 437 -29.40 -5.98 13.53
C VAL A 437 -28.48 -5.62 12.37
N GLN A 438 -27.25 -5.18 12.65
CA GLN A 438 -26.24 -4.94 11.61
C GLN A 438 -25.89 -6.20 10.80
N THR A 439 -25.95 -7.38 11.42
CA THR A 439 -25.69 -8.64 10.71
C THR A 439 -26.90 -9.08 9.88
N LEU A 440 -28.13 -8.76 10.29
CA LEU A 440 -29.31 -8.89 9.43
C LEU A 440 -29.18 -8.02 8.18
N GLU A 441 -28.63 -6.81 8.27
CA GLU A 441 -28.30 -6.00 7.09
C GLU A 441 -27.23 -6.62 6.19
N LEU A 442 -26.24 -7.30 6.78
CA LEU A 442 -25.20 -7.99 6.04
C LEU A 442 -25.81 -9.17 5.23
N VAL A 443 -26.71 -9.94 5.84
CA VAL A 443 -27.44 -11.00 5.14
C VAL A 443 -28.44 -10.45 4.13
N ASP A 444 -29.11 -9.32 4.40
CA ASP A 444 -29.93 -8.57 3.42
C ASP A 444 -29.09 -8.18 2.18
N CYS A 445 -27.84 -7.76 2.37
CA CYS A 445 -26.88 -7.49 1.30
C CYS A 445 -26.49 -8.76 0.50
N ILE A 446 -26.25 -9.89 1.17
CA ILE A 446 -25.97 -11.17 0.51
C ILE A 446 -27.17 -11.59 -0.35
N LEU A 447 -28.40 -11.57 0.19
CA LEU A 447 -29.62 -11.96 -0.51
C LEU A 447 -29.93 -11.04 -1.72
N LYS A 448 -29.61 -9.74 -1.62
CA LYS A 448 -29.64 -8.80 -2.77
C LYS A 448 -28.73 -9.23 -3.91
N SER A 449 -27.53 -9.76 -3.62
CA SER A 449 -26.56 -10.20 -4.63
C SER A 449 -26.94 -11.50 -5.37
N TRP A 450 -28.07 -12.13 -5.03
CA TRP A 450 -28.56 -13.36 -5.66
C TRP A 450 -29.53 -13.08 -6.82
N VAL A 451 -29.35 -11.94 -7.50
CA VAL A 451 -30.01 -11.52 -8.75
C VAL A 451 -29.05 -11.80 -9.90
N GLY A 452 -29.53 -12.31 -11.04
CA GLY A 452 -28.72 -12.58 -12.23
C GLY A 452 -28.22 -14.03 -12.34
N ASP A 453 -27.22 -14.24 -13.21
CA ASP A 453 -26.94 -15.52 -13.89
C ASP A 453 -26.58 -16.71 -12.98
N ASP A 454 -26.08 -16.47 -11.77
CA ASP A 454 -25.76 -17.54 -10.80
C ASP A 454 -26.93 -17.85 -9.85
N VAL A 455 -28.10 -18.13 -10.43
CA VAL A 455 -29.29 -18.65 -9.74
C VAL A 455 -29.01 -20.04 -9.16
N SER A 456 -28.21 -20.86 -9.86
CA SER A 456 -27.95 -22.25 -9.51
C SER A 456 -27.13 -22.38 -8.21
N SER A 457 -26.05 -21.62 -8.05
CA SER A 457 -25.28 -21.64 -6.80
C SER A 457 -26.07 -21.02 -5.65
N ALA A 458 -26.72 -19.87 -5.86
CA ALA A 458 -27.58 -19.24 -4.85
C ALA A 458 -28.67 -20.21 -4.34
N SER A 459 -29.30 -20.97 -5.26
CA SER A 459 -30.26 -22.01 -4.92
C SER A 459 -29.65 -23.15 -4.11
N LYS A 460 -28.40 -23.56 -4.37
CA LYS A 460 -27.67 -24.58 -3.59
C LYS A 460 -27.33 -24.08 -2.18
N VAL A 461 -26.78 -22.86 -2.06
CA VAL A 461 -26.45 -22.22 -0.77
C VAL A 461 -27.70 -22.06 0.09
N LEU A 462 -28.80 -21.52 -0.47
CA LEU A 462 -30.05 -21.35 0.28
C LEU A 462 -30.67 -22.69 0.69
N LYS A 463 -30.59 -23.74 -0.14
CA LYS A 463 -31.02 -25.10 0.25
C LYS A 463 -30.20 -25.64 1.43
N LYS A 464 -28.87 -25.47 1.39
CA LYS A 464 -27.94 -25.93 2.45
C LYS A 464 -28.24 -25.29 3.80
N HIS A 465 -28.56 -24.00 3.82
CA HIS A 465 -28.79 -23.22 5.05
C HIS A 465 -30.28 -22.93 5.35
N MET A 466 -31.22 -23.63 4.70
CA MET A 466 -32.66 -23.37 4.83
C MET A 466 -33.18 -23.53 6.27
N ALA A 467 -32.69 -24.54 7.00
CA ALA A 467 -33.12 -24.78 8.39
C ALA A 467 -32.71 -23.61 9.31
N LEU A 468 -31.44 -23.19 9.25
CA LEU A 468 -30.92 -22.04 9.99
C LEU A 468 -31.68 -20.75 9.67
N LEU A 469 -32.12 -20.57 8.42
CA LEU A 469 -32.95 -19.42 8.04
C LEU A 469 -34.34 -19.47 8.70
N CYS A 470 -35.02 -20.62 8.68
CA CYS A 470 -36.33 -20.79 9.32
C CYS A 470 -36.24 -20.62 10.85
N GLU A 471 -35.24 -21.23 11.48
CA GLU A 471 -34.97 -21.12 12.92
C GLU A 471 -34.68 -19.66 13.32
N LEU A 472 -33.82 -18.97 12.56
CA LEU A 472 -33.54 -17.56 12.79
C LEU A 472 -34.79 -16.67 12.60
N MET A 473 -35.59 -16.92 11.56
CA MET A 473 -36.83 -16.19 11.33
C MET A 473 -37.83 -16.37 12.48
N GLN A 474 -37.92 -17.58 13.06
CA GLN A 474 -38.70 -17.81 14.27
C GLN A 474 -38.15 -16.95 15.42
N GLU A 475 -36.85 -17.06 15.72
CA GLU A 475 -36.22 -16.39 16.86
C GLU A 475 -36.39 -14.86 16.84
N ILE A 476 -36.13 -14.21 15.69
CA ILE A 476 -36.22 -12.75 15.55
C ILE A 476 -37.67 -12.22 15.50
N LEU A 477 -38.64 -13.05 15.11
CA LEU A 477 -40.06 -12.69 15.14
C LEU A 477 -40.68 -12.90 16.52
N THR A 478 -40.22 -13.90 17.28
CA THR A 478 -40.56 -14.06 18.71
C THR A 478 -39.98 -12.94 19.56
N LYS A 479 -38.74 -12.52 19.28
CA LYS A 479 -38.02 -11.45 20.00
C LYS A 479 -37.83 -10.20 19.12
N MET A 480 -38.95 -9.64 18.67
CA MET A 480 -38.95 -8.38 17.92
C MET A 480 -38.38 -7.23 18.77
N PRO A 481 -37.48 -6.38 18.23
CA PRO A 481 -36.99 -5.20 18.94
C PRO A 481 -38.10 -4.26 19.42
N GLU A 482 -37.86 -3.45 20.45
CA GLU A 482 -38.81 -2.41 20.84
C GLU A 482 -38.70 -1.19 19.90
N ASN A 483 -37.47 -0.82 19.52
CA ASN A 483 -37.19 0.30 18.63
C ASN A 483 -37.87 0.11 17.25
N LYS A 484 -38.51 1.17 16.74
CA LYS A 484 -39.29 1.15 15.49
C LYS A 484 -38.42 0.90 14.24
N SER A 485 -37.22 1.49 14.15
CA SER A 485 -36.30 1.26 13.03
C SER A 485 -35.83 -0.19 13.02
N ARG A 486 -35.33 -0.68 14.16
CA ARG A 486 -34.83 -2.06 14.28
C ARG A 486 -35.92 -3.10 13.95
N ARG A 487 -37.19 -2.86 14.34
CA ARG A 487 -38.33 -3.68 13.87
C ARG A 487 -38.55 -3.63 12.37
N GLN A 488 -38.40 -2.47 11.74
CA GLN A 488 -38.50 -2.33 10.29
C GLN A 488 -37.38 -3.09 9.58
N GLU A 489 -36.17 -3.10 10.13
CA GLU A 489 -35.02 -3.85 9.61
C GLU A 489 -35.22 -5.37 9.72
N VAL A 490 -35.71 -5.88 10.86
CA VAL A 490 -36.11 -7.29 11.00
C VAL A 490 -37.19 -7.69 9.99
N ARG A 491 -38.25 -6.87 9.83
CA ARG A 491 -39.30 -7.11 8.83
C ARG A 491 -38.77 -7.05 7.39
N ARG A 492 -37.85 -6.13 7.10
CA ARG A 492 -37.18 -5.99 5.78
C ARG A 492 -36.37 -7.24 5.46
N PHE A 493 -35.58 -7.74 6.41
CA PHE A 493 -34.85 -9.00 6.27
C PHE A 493 -35.77 -10.19 5.99
N CYS A 494 -36.79 -10.41 6.85
CA CYS A 494 -37.73 -11.52 6.68
C CYS A 494 -38.47 -11.45 5.33
N THR A 495 -38.90 -10.26 4.92
CA THR A 495 -39.54 -10.02 3.62
C THR A 495 -38.59 -10.37 2.46
N ARG A 496 -37.31 -9.97 2.53
CA ARG A 496 -36.34 -10.30 1.47
C ARG A 496 -35.98 -11.78 1.44
N ALA A 497 -35.91 -12.45 2.59
CA ALA A 497 -35.75 -13.90 2.66
C ALA A 497 -36.89 -14.61 1.92
N LEU A 498 -38.15 -14.27 2.21
CA LEU A 498 -39.34 -14.82 1.54
C LEU A 498 -39.38 -14.52 0.02
N GLN A 499 -39.03 -13.29 -0.39
CA GLN A 499 -38.89 -12.93 -1.80
C GLN A 499 -37.80 -13.75 -2.50
N THR A 500 -36.67 -14.00 -1.82
CA THR A 500 -35.54 -14.76 -2.38
C THR A 500 -35.86 -16.26 -2.47
N VAL A 501 -36.53 -16.83 -1.47
CA VAL A 501 -37.07 -18.20 -1.50
C VAL A 501 -38.07 -18.36 -2.66
N THR A 502 -38.92 -17.36 -2.89
CA THR A 502 -39.86 -17.34 -4.03
C THR A 502 -39.11 -17.31 -5.36
N ARG A 503 -38.18 -16.35 -5.53
CA ARG A 503 -37.39 -16.18 -6.76
C ARG A 503 -36.57 -17.42 -7.13
N LEU A 504 -36.04 -18.14 -6.13
CA LEU A 504 -35.23 -19.34 -6.33
C LEU A 504 -36.07 -20.63 -6.42
N ASN A 505 -37.40 -20.52 -6.51
CA ASN A 505 -38.37 -21.62 -6.59
C ASN A 505 -38.24 -22.65 -5.44
N LEU A 506 -38.01 -22.17 -4.20
CA LEU A 506 -37.78 -23.01 -3.02
C LEU A 506 -38.95 -23.06 -2.03
N LYS A 507 -40.14 -22.57 -2.43
CA LYS A 507 -41.32 -22.45 -1.56
C LYS A 507 -41.65 -23.72 -0.78
N GLU A 508 -41.81 -24.85 -1.47
CA GLU A 508 -42.11 -26.13 -0.81
C GLU A 508 -41.03 -26.55 0.19
N LYS A 509 -39.74 -26.31 -0.15
CA LYS A 509 -38.61 -26.71 0.71
C LYS A 509 -38.54 -25.84 1.95
N PHE A 510 -38.88 -24.57 1.83
CA PHE A 510 -39.03 -23.64 2.94
C PHE A 510 -40.22 -24.03 3.82
N GLN A 511 -41.42 -24.25 3.26
CA GLN A 511 -42.60 -24.71 3.99
C GLN A 511 -42.34 -26.04 4.74
N LYS A 512 -41.68 -27.02 4.10
CA LYS A 512 -41.28 -28.30 4.73
C LYS A 512 -40.22 -28.16 5.84
N LYS A 513 -39.59 -27.00 5.99
CA LYS A 513 -38.60 -26.68 7.03
C LYS A 513 -39.08 -25.63 8.04
N LEU A 514 -40.25 -25.04 7.83
CA LEU A 514 -40.84 -24.06 8.73
C LEU A 514 -41.60 -24.81 9.85
N SER A 515 -41.33 -24.47 11.11
CA SER A 515 -42.08 -25.01 12.24
C SER A 515 -43.50 -24.44 12.27
N SER A 516 -44.43 -25.10 12.96
CA SER A 516 -45.81 -24.59 13.14
C SER A 516 -45.83 -23.22 13.83
N GLU A 517 -44.95 -23.01 14.82
CA GLU A 517 -44.77 -21.74 15.51
C GLU A 517 -44.16 -20.66 14.60
N ALA A 518 -43.14 -21.00 13.79
CA ALA A 518 -42.57 -20.08 12.82
C ALA A 518 -43.57 -19.68 11.73
N TYR A 519 -44.47 -20.59 11.32
CA TYR A 519 -45.56 -20.30 10.39
C TYR A 519 -46.53 -19.26 10.95
N THR A 520 -47.04 -19.46 12.18
CA THR A 520 -47.99 -18.52 12.80
C THR A 520 -47.35 -17.15 13.07
N LEU A 521 -46.08 -17.12 13.49
CA LEU A 521 -45.32 -15.88 13.66
C LEU A 521 -45.11 -15.14 12.33
N CYS A 522 -44.73 -15.85 11.26
CA CYS A 522 -44.57 -15.25 9.93
C CYS A 522 -45.89 -14.68 9.41
N GLU A 523 -47.00 -15.41 9.55
CA GLU A 523 -48.33 -14.95 9.15
C GLU A 523 -48.75 -13.70 9.93
N ALA A 524 -48.61 -13.70 11.25
CA ALA A 524 -49.01 -12.58 12.12
C ALA A 524 -48.14 -11.33 11.93
N GLN A 525 -46.82 -11.48 11.74
CA GLN A 525 -45.87 -10.35 11.76
C GLN A 525 -45.48 -9.83 10.37
N LEU A 526 -45.60 -10.64 9.31
CA LEU A 526 -45.16 -10.28 7.96
C LEU A 526 -46.34 -10.07 6.98
N GLY A 527 -47.53 -10.55 7.31
CA GLY A 527 -48.78 -10.28 6.59
C GLY A 527 -48.67 -10.51 5.08
N ALA A 528 -48.82 -9.44 4.29
CA ALA A 528 -48.78 -9.48 2.83
C ALA A 528 -47.52 -10.17 2.24
N ALA A 529 -46.35 -10.04 2.90
CA ALA A 529 -45.11 -10.67 2.44
C ALA A 529 -45.14 -12.21 2.55
N PHE A 530 -45.97 -12.77 3.44
CA PHE A 530 -46.09 -14.21 3.66
C PHE A 530 -47.26 -14.86 2.91
N VAL A 531 -48.19 -14.09 2.35
CA VAL A 531 -49.32 -14.61 1.53
C VAL A 531 -48.90 -15.64 0.47
N PRO A 532 -47.78 -15.49 -0.27
CA PRO A 532 -47.35 -16.48 -1.27
C PRO A 532 -46.88 -17.83 -0.71
N PHE A 533 -46.91 -18.02 0.61
CA PHE A 533 -46.49 -19.20 1.38
C PHE A 533 -47.60 -19.81 2.24
N ARG A 534 -48.81 -19.25 2.21
CA ARG A 534 -49.99 -19.89 2.81
C ARG A 534 -50.27 -21.24 2.11
N GLN A 535 -50.75 -22.20 2.89
CA GLN A 535 -51.26 -23.48 2.38
C GLN A 535 -52.71 -23.33 1.90
#